data_AF-A0A7S1QMQ7-F1
#
_entry.id   AF-A0A7S1QMQ7-F1
#
_cell.length_a   1.000
_cell.length_b   1.000
_cell.length_c   1.000
_cell.angle_alpha   90.00
_cell.angle_beta   90.00
_cell.angle_gamma   90.00
#
_symmetry.space_group_name_H-M   'P 1'
#
loop_
_entity.id
_entity.type
_entity.pdbx_description
1 polymer ?
#
loop_
_entity_poly.entity_id
_entity_poly.type
_entity_poly.pdbx_seq_one_letter_code
_entity_poly.pdbx_strand_id
1 'polypeptide(L)'
;NPGEFSGGLYVQPGPDVKSREFVPVEHGGLIIHQWDLPHGVRVFDGCRYSIVFWVKDCMTSCVENTTPWFHAEALGGDADAMTALAQKYARGKDAGAGERDTDRAVLLYRQAAELGQVEAQKNLGMFCEAGVGGLSVSEAAYWYRTAAEAG
;
A
#
# COMPACT_ATOMS: atom_id res chain seq x y z
N ASN A 1 3.46 -7.24 34.34
CA ASN A 1 2.10 -7.23 34.90
C ASN A 1 1.15 -6.60 33.88
N PRO A 2 0.24 -7.36 33.24
CA PRO A 2 -0.59 -6.87 32.13
C PRO A 2 -1.82 -6.03 32.55
N GLY A 3 -1.95 -5.62 33.82
CA GLY A 3 -3.13 -4.93 34.35
C GLY A 3 -2.93 -3.50 34.84
N GLU A 4 -1.73 -2.91 34.68
CA GLU A 4 -1.37 -1.63 35.34
C GLU A 4 -0.77 -0.57 34.42
N PHE A 5 -0.81 -0.76 33.09
CA PHE A 5 -0.27 0.25 32.16
C PHE A 5 -1.39 0.87 31.32
N SER A 6 -1.78 2.10 31.66
CA SER A 6 -2.46 3.03 30.76
C SER A 6 -1.41 3.81 29.96
N GLY A 7 -1.31 3.51 28.67
CA GLY A 7 -0.40 4.18 27.74
C GLY A 7 -1.15 5.13 26.81
N GLY A 8 -0.45 6.09 26.22
CA GLY A 8 -1.01 7.01 25.24
C GLY A 8 0.07 7.73 24.46
N LEU A 9 -0.32 8.49 23.45
CA LEU A 9 0.59 9.28 22.62
C LEU A 9 0.50 10.75 23.02
N TYR A 10 1.64 11.44 23.06
CA TYR A 10 1.65 12.89 23.12
C TYR A 10 1.80 13.46 21.71
N VAL A 11 0.76 14.12 21.21
CA VAL A 11 0.74 14.74 19.88
C VAL A 11 1.11 16.21 20.00
N GLN A 12 2.05 16.66 19.17
CA GLN A 12 2.44 18.05 19.05
C GLN A 12 2.08 18.54 17.63
N PRO A 13 1.16 19.52 17.47
CA PRO A 13 0.61 19.90 16.17
C PRO A 13 1.59 20.69 15.29
N GLY A 14 2.75 21.09 15.82
CA GLY A 14 3.79 21.77 15.06
C GLY A 14 5.05 22.06 15.90
N PRO A 15 6.18 22.39 15.24
CA PRO A 15 7.46 22.60 15.92
C PRO A 15 7.44 23.76 16.92
N ASP A 16 6.56 24.75 16.71
CA ASP A 16 6.46 25.96 17.53
C ASP A 16 5.41 25.88 18.66
N VAL A 17 4.61 24.81 18.71
CA VAL A 17 3.56 24.62 19.72
C VAL A 17 4.13 23.88 20.92
N LYS A 18 4.30 24.57 22.05
CA LYS A 18 4.93 24.00 23.27
C LYS A 18 4.07 22.99 24.01
N SER A 19 2.74 23.04 23.86
CA SER A 19 1.82 22.13 24.53
C SER A 19 1.59 20.87 23.70
N ARG A 20 1.73 19.72 24.35
CA ARG A 20 1.40 18.42 23.78
C ARG A 20 0.04 17.98 24.30
N GLU A 21 -0.76 17.37 23.43
CA GLU A 21 -2.03 16.76 23.81
C GLU A 21 -1.83 15.27 24.05
N PHE A 22 -2.37 14.74 25.15
CA PHE A 22 -2.31 13.33 25.46
C PHE A 22 -3.51 12.60 24.85
N VAL A 23 -3.22 11.62 24.01
CA VAL A 23 -4.21 10.74 23.37
C VAL A 23 -4.11 9.36 24.02
N PRO A 24 -5.10 8.92 24.82
CA PRO A 24 -5.08 7.61 25.45
C PRO A 24 -5.15 6.51 24.39
N VAL A 25 -4.36 5.44 24.56
CA VAL A 25 -4.36 4.26 23.69
C VAL A 25 -4.81 3.06 24.51
N GLU A 26 -5.98 2.53 24.17
CA GLU A 26 -6.55 1.35 24.82
C GLU A 26 -5.93 0.05 24.31
N HIS A 27 -6.24 -1.07 24.99
CA HIS A 27 -5.78 -2.40 24.58
C HIS A 27 -6.24 -2.72 23.15
N GLY A 28 -5.30 -3.03 22.25
CA GLY A 28 -5.58 -3.24 20.82
C GLY A 28 -5.61 -1.97 19.98
N GLY A 29 -5.55 -0.77 20.57
CA GLY A 29 -5.50 0.51 19.87
C GLY A 29 -4.14 0.80 19.20
N LEU A 30 -3.10 0.05 19.56
CA LEU A 30 -1.77 0.11 18.95
C LEU A 30 -1.23 -1.30 18.75
N ILE A 31 -0.94 -1.65 17.50
CA ILE A 31 -0.30 -2.91 17.12
C ILE A 31 1.12 -2.58 16.68
N ILE A 32 2.10 -3.00 17.47
CA ILE A 32 3.52 -2.90 17.11
C ILE A 32 3.90 -4.21 16.43
N HIS A 33 4.21 -4.14 15.13
CA HIS A 33 4.67 -5.30 14.38
C HIS A 33 6.16 -5.15 14.02
N GLN A 34 6.87 -6.27 14.01
CA GLN A 34 8.24 -6.34 13.55
C GLN A 34 8.23 -6.62 12.03
N TRP A 35 8.10 -5.56 11.23
CA TRP A 35 8.34 -5.64 9.78
C TRP A 35 9.21 -4.47 9.36
N ASP A 36 10.37 -4.77 8.81
CA ASP A 36 11.33 -3.76 8.35
C ASP A 36 11.02 -3.46 6.88
N LEU A 37 10.32 -2.36 6.61
CA LEU A 37 10.21 -1.84 5.25
C LEU A 37 11.48 -1.00 4.96
N PRO A 38 12.14 -1.20 3.79
CA PRO A 38 13.39 -0.53 3.46
C PRO A 38 13.14 0.94 3.08
N HIS A 39 12.91 1.80 4.07
CA HIS A 39 12.74 3.25 3.92
C HIS A 39 14.07 4.02 4.01
N GLY A 40 15.20 3.42 3.61
CA GLY A 40 16.50 4.10 3.57
C GLY A 40 17.13 4.43 4.94
N VAL A 41 16.58 3.92 6.05
CA VAL A 41 17.14 4.12 7.39
C VAL A 41 18.02 2.93 7.76
N ARG A 42 19.32 3.16 7.99
CA ARG A 42 20.27 2.14 8.42
C ARG A 42 20.32 2.06 9.94
N VAL A 43 20.14 0.87 10.50
CA VAL A 43 20.27 0.61 11.94
C VAL A 43 21.65 0.00 12.18
N PHE A 44 22.48 0.70 12.96
CA PHE A 44 23.87 0.28 13.19
C PHE A 44 24.02 -0.67 14.39
N ASP A 45 23.07 -0.66 15.33
CA ASP A 45 22.95 -1.59 16.47
C ASP A 45 21.51 -1.57 17.04
N GLY A 46 21.05 -2.66 17.65
CA GLY A 46 19.71 -2.80 18.26
C GLY A 46 18.56 -3.24 17.33
N CYS A 47 17.32 -3.17 17.82
CA CYS A 47 16.09 -3.54 17.09
C CYS A 47 15.28 -2.31 16.68
N ARG A 48 14.81 -2.30 15.43
CA ARG A 48 13.86 -1.29 14.93
C ARG A 48 12.44 -1.77 15.11
N TYR A 49 11.60 -0.89 15.65
CA TYR A 49 10.15 -1.03 15.65
C TYR A 49 9.57 0.02 14.71
N SER A 50 8.61 -0.38 13.87
CA SER A 50 7.86 0.54 13.03
C SER A 50 6.45 0.68 13.60
N ILE A 51 5.95 1.92 13.65
CA ILE A 51 4.55 2.22 13.91
C ILE A 51 4.01 2.85 12.63
N VAL A 52 3.04 2.21 12.00
CA VAL A 52 2.41 2.69 10.78
C VAL A 52 1.00 3.15 11.10
N PHE A 53 0.71 4.44 10.89
CA PHE A 53 -0.65 4.98 10.94
C PHE A 53 -1.22 5.03 9.53
N TRP A 54 -2.32 4.31 9.29
CA TRP A 54 -3.12 4.46 8.08
C TRP A 54 -4.25 5.44 8.38
N VAL A 55 -4.09 6.70 7.96
CA VAL A 55 -5.17 7.68 8.05
C VAL A 55 -6.08 7.48 6.86
N LYS A 56 -7.36 7.18 7.12
CA LYS A 56 -8.39 7.07 6.09
C LYS A 56 -9.35 8.25 6.14
N ASP A 57 -10.11 8.41 5.07
CA ASP A 57 -11.10 9.46 4.90
C ASP A 57 -12.29 9.35 5.86
N CYS A 58 -12.70 8.13 6.21
CA CYS A 58 -13.78 7.88 7.17
C CYS A 58 -13.65 6.55 7.94
N MET A 59 -14.40 6.42 9.04
CA MET A 59 -14.42 5.21 9.88
C MET A 59 -14.92 3.98 9.11
N THR A 60 -15.86 4.15 8.19
CA THR A 60 -16.35 3.05 7.33
C THR A 60 -15.19 2.46 6.52
N SER A 61 -14.35 3.30 5.91
CA SER A 61 -13.16 2.84 5.18
C SER A 61 -12.16 2.10 6.08
N CYS A 62 -12.08 2.48 7.37
CA CYS A 62 -11.26 1.77 8.35
C CYS A 62 -11.81 0.36 8.62
N VAL A 63 -13.10 0.28 8.95
CA VAL A 63 -13.76 -0.98 9.33
C VAL A 63 -13.82 -1.96 8.15
N GLU A 64 -14.12 -1.46 6.95
CA GLU A 64 -14.29 -2.28 5.75
C GLU A 64 -12.98 -2.51 4.99
N ASN A 65 -11.87 -1.96 5.48
CA ASN A 65 -10.56 -1.97 4.84
C ASN A 65 -10.54 -1.45 3.38
N THR A 66 -11.43 -0.53 3.03
CA THR A 66 -11.49 0.07 1.70
C THR A 66 -10.48 1.20 1.54
N THR A 67 -10.19 1.59 0.30
CA THR A 67 -9.26 2.69 -0.04
C THR A 67 -9.90 3.54 -1.14
N PRO A 68 -10.94 4.31 -0.82
CA PRO A 68 -11.72 5.05 -1.82
C PRO A 68 -10.91 6.13 -2.55
N TRP A 69 -9.83 6.65 -1.95
CA TRP A 69 -8.96 7.64 -2.60
C TRP A 69 -8.24 7.09 -3.83
N PHE A 70 -7.75 5.84 -3.82
CA PHE A 70 -7.11 5.26 -5.00
C PHE A 70 -8.04 5.22 -6.21
N HIS A 71 -9.36 5.05 -5.98
CA HIS A 71 -10.32 5.14 -7.08
C HIS A 71 -10.39 6.54 -7.66
N ALA A 72 -10.47 7.57 -6.82
CA ALA A 72 -10.51 8.96 -7.27
C ALA A 72 -9.20 9.39 -7.95
N GLU A 73 -8.06 9.02 -7.40
CA GLU A 73 -6.73 9.32 -7.94
C GLU A 73 -6.47 8.57 -9.25
N ALA A 74 -6.83 7.28 -9.33
CA ALA A 74 -6.75 6.51 -10.57
C ALA A 74 -7.66 7.10 -11.66
N LEU A 75 -8.88 7.54 -11.32
CA LEU A 75 -9.75 8.28 -12.25
C LEU A 75 -9.15 9.62 -12.67
N GLY A 76 -8.35 10.24 -11.79
CA GLY A 76 -7.58 11.45 -12.07
C GLY A 76 -6.32 11.24 -12.92
N GLY A 77 -5.99 10.00 -13.29
CA GLY A 77 -4.83 9.68 -14.12
C GLY A 77 -3.54 9.35 -13.34
N ASP A 78 -3.61 9.19 -12.02
CA ASP A 78 -2.43 8.86 -11.21
C ASP A 78 -2.01 7.39 -11.40
N ALA A 79 -0.81 7.18 -11.94
CA ALA A 79 -0.32 5.85 -12.28
C ALA A 79 0.03 5.01 -11.04
N ASP A 80 0.41 5.63 -9.93
CA ASP A 80 0.67 4.94 -8.66
C ASP A 80 -0.64 4.42 -8.04
N ALA A 81 -1.68 5.24 -8.05
CA ALA A 81 -3.02 4.87 -7.60
C ALA A 81 -3.62 3.77 -8.47
N MET A 82 -3.47 3.84 -9.80
CA MET A 82 -3.85 2.75 -10.71
C MET A 82 -3.12 1.45 -10.35
N THR A 83 -1.81 1.51 -10.10
CA THR A 83 -0.99 0.35 -9.72
C THR A 83 -1.45 -0.24 -8.38
N ALA A 84 -1.70 0.60 -7.37
CA ALA A 84 -2.16 0.17 -6.05
C ALA A 84 -3.57 -0.45 -6.11
N LEU A 85 -4.46 0.13 -6.91
CA LEU A 85 -5.80 -0.40 -7.12
C LEU A 85 -5.79 -1.72 -7.89
N ALA A 86 -4.90 -1.87 -8.88
CA ALA A 86 -4.69 -3.12 -9.59
C ALA A 86 -4.21 -4.24 -8.65
N GLN A 87 -3.23 -3.94 -7.78
CA GLN A 87 -2.75 -4.88 -6.76
C GLN A 87 -3.86 -5.32 -5.81
N LYS A 88 -4.75 -4.39 -5.45
CA LYS A 88 -5.93 -4.69 -4.63
C LYS A 88 -6.85 -5.68 -5.30
N TYR A 89 -7.23 -5.46 -6.56
CA TYR A 89 -8.07 -6.39 -7.30
C TYR A 89 -7.39 -7.74 -7.54
N ALA A 90 -6.09 -7.77 -7.77
CA ALA A 90 -5.31 -8.99 -7.91
C ALA A 90 -5.29 -9.84 -6.62
N ARG A 91 -5.21 -9.19 -5.45
CA ARG A 91 -5.15 -9.86 -4.15
C ARG A 91 -6.53 -10.21 -3.60
N GLY A 92 -7.55 -9.41 -3.88
CA GLY A 92 -8.93 -9.59 -3.43
C GLY A 92 -9.09 -9.31 -1.93
N LYS A 93 -9.66 -10.27 -1.19
CA LYS A 93 -10.16 -10.06 0.18
C LYS A 93 -9.05 -9.64 1.14
N ASP A 94 -7.86 -10.20 0.97
CA ASP A 94 -6.68 -9.90 1.78
C ASP A 94 -6.21 -8.45 1.64
N ALA A 95 -6.62 -7.75 0.58
CA ALA A 95 -6.31 -6.35 0.31
C ALA A 95 -7.52 -5.42 0.46
N GLY A 96 -8.64 -5.90 1.02
CA GLY A 96 -9.85 -5.09 1.23
C GLY A 96 -10.53 -4.65 -0.07
N ALA A 97 -10.49 -5.49 -1.11
CA ALA A 97 -11.07 -5.22 -2.43
C ALA A 97 -12.27 -6.11 -2.78
N GLY A 98 -12.78 -6.92 -1.83
CA GLY A 98 -13.78 -7.94 -2.11
C GLY A 98 -13.16 -9.19 -2.73
N GLU A 99 -13.86 -9.88 -3.62
CA GLU A 99 -13.28 -11.03 -4.35
C GLU A 99 -12.18 -10.59 -5.33
N ARG A 100 -11.32 -11.52 -5.73
CA ARG A 100 -10.29 -11.23 -6.74
C ARG A 100 -10.95 -10.91 -8.08
N ASP A 101 -10.47 -9.85 -8.72
CA ASP A 101 -10.91 -9.41 -10.05
C ASP A 101 -9.67 -9.22 -10.94
N THR A 102 -9.25 -10.31 -11.58
CA THR A 102 -8.03 -10.31 -12.39
C THR A 102 -8.14 -9.41 -13.61
N ASP A 103 -9.33 -9.27 -14.17
CA ASP A 103 -9.55 -8.51 -15.40
C ASP A 103 -9.42 -7.01 -15.12
N ARG A 104 -10.01 -6.52 -14.03
CA ARG A 104 -9.79 -5.13 -13.58
C ARG A 104 -8.34 -4.88 -13.20
N ALA A 105 -7.67 -5.84 -12.56
CA ALA A 105 -6.26 -5.71 -12.23
C ALA A 105 -5.40 -5.53 -13.48
N VAL A 106 -5.60 -6.38 -14.50
CA VAL A 106 -4.87 -6.29 -15.77
C VAL A 106 -5.11 -4.96 -16.48
N LEU A 107 -6.36 -4.49 -16.52
CA LEU A 107 -6.70 -3.22 -17.16
C LEU A 107 -5.94 -2.04 -16.51
N LEU A 108 -6.01 -1.95 -15.18
CA LEU A 108 -5.36 -0.87 -14.43
C LEU A 108 -3.84 -0.95 -14.50
N TYR A 109 -3.25 -2.15 -14.42
CA TYR A 109 -1.82 -2.31 -14.61
C TYR A 109 -1.38 -1.88 -16.02
N ARG A 110 -2.14 -2.23 -17.07
CA ARG A 110 -1.84 -1.81 -18.44
C ARG A 110 -1.83 -0.30 -18.59
N GLN A 111 -2.85 0.37 -18.05
CA GLN A 111 -2.93 1.84 -18.05
C GLN A 111 -1.74 2.48 -17.31
N ALA A 112 -1.44 2.03 -16.10
CA ALA A 112 -0.30 2.54 -15.32
C ALA A 112 1.05 2.28 -16.01
N ALA A 113 1.21 1.10 -16.62
CA ALA A 113 2.43 0.72 -17.32
C ALA A 113 2.67 1.57 -18.59
N GLU A 114 1.59 1.91 -19.32
CA GLU A 114 1.62 2.82 -20.47
C GLU A 114 1.99 4.25 -20.07
N LEU A 115 1.65 4.67 -18.84
CA LEU A 115 2.11 5.92 -18.23
C LEU A 115 3.55 5.85 -17.70
N GLY A 116 4.25 4.73 -17.91
CA GLY A 116 5.64 4.56 -17.53
C GLY A 116 5.85 4.04 -16.10
N GLN A 117 4.80 3.62 -15.39
CA GLN A 117 4.96 3.22 -14.00
C GLN A 117 5.64 1.85 -13.86
N VAL A 118 6.84 1.86 -13.31
CA VAL A 118 7.78 0.72 -13.31
C VAL A 118 7.20 -0.50 -12.59
N GLU A 119 6.57 -0.29 -11.44
CA GLU A 119 5.97 -1.39 -10.67
C GLU A 119 4.77 -1.99 -11.41
N ALA A 120 4.00 -1.20 -12.17
CA ALA A 120 2.92 -1.73 -13.02
C ALA A 120 3.46 -2.58 -14.17
N GLN A 121 4.52 -2.12 -14.84
CA GLN A 121 5.18 -2.86 -15.92
C GLN A 121 5.70 -4.21 -15.42
N LYS A 122 6.38 -4.22 -14.27
CA LYS A 122 6.83 -5.45 -13.63
C LYS A 122 5.67 -6.39 -13.27
N ASN A 123 4.57 -5.85 -12.71
CA ASN A 123 3.39 -6.64 -12.37
C ASN A 123 2.67 -7.22 -13.62
N LEU A 124 2.64 -6.50 -14.74
CA LEU A 124 2.18 -7.05 -16.03
C LEU A 124 3.08 -8.18 -16.52
N GLY A 125 4.41 -8.02 -16.43
CA GLY A 125 5.34 -9.08 -16.77
C GLY A 125 5.02 -10.38 -16.04
N MET A 126 4.79 -10.29 -14.72
CA MET A 126 4.40 -11.44 -13.90
C MET A 126 3.05 -12.04 -14.31
N PHE A 127 2.06 -11.20 -14.62
CA PHE A 127 0.75 -11.68 -15.07
C PHE A 127 0.81 -12.34 -16.44
N CYS A 128 1.61 -11.81 -17.37
CA CYS A 128 1.90 -12.42 -18.67
C CYS A 128 2.55 -13.80 -18.50
N GLU A 129 3.59 -13.93 -17.67
CA GLU A 129 4.24 -15.23 -17.41
C GLU A 129 3.28 -16.27 -16.82
N ALA A 130 2.39 -15.82 -15.94
CA ALA A 130 1.38 -16.68 -15.33
C ALA A 130 0.18 -16.96 -16.25
N GLY A 131 0.09 -16.31 -17.42
CA GLY A 131 -1.07 -16.41 -18.33
C GLY A 131 -2.38 -15.93 -17.72
N VAL A 132 -2.33 -14.98 -16.77
CA VAL A 132 -3.49 -14.50 -16.01
C VAL A 132 -4.22 -13.39 -16.79
N GLY A 133 -5.55 -13.38 -16.72
CA GLY A 133 -6.37 -12.33 -17.35
C GLY A 133 -6.28 -12.30 -18.89
N GLY A 134 -6.00 -13.46 -19.51
CA GLY A 134 -5.93 -13.59 -20.96
C GLY A 134 -4.69 -12.96 -21.62
N LEU A 135 -3.70 -12.57 -20.83
CA LEU A 135 -2.44 -12.01 -21.33
C LEU A 135 -1.56 -13.06 -21.99
N SER A 136 -0.81 -12.64 -23.01
CA SER A 136 0.13 -13.53 -23.69
C SER A 136 1.45 -13.62 -22.93
N VAL A 137 1.93 -14.84 -22.70
CA VAL A 137 3.25 -15.12 -22.11
C VAL A 137 4.38 -14.45 -22.93
N SER A 138 4.19 -14.30 -24.25
CA SER A 138 5.18 -13.66 -25.11
C SER A 138 5.42 -12.18 -24.79
N GLU A 139 4.45 -11.51 -24.15
CA GLU A 139 4.56 -10.09 -23.77
C GLU A 139 5.37 -9.88 -22.48
N ALA A 140 5.62 -10.92 -21.68
CA ALA A 140 6.31 -10.79 -20.39
C ALA A 140 7.70 -10.16 -20.52
N ALA A 141 8.50 -10.65 -21.47
CA ALA A 141 9.85 -10.16 -21.70
C ALA A 141 9.90 -8.69 -22.15
N TYR A 142 8.85 -8.23 -22.83
CA TYR A 142 8.70 -6.82 -23.20
C TYR A 142 8.51 -5.98 -21.93
N TRP A 143 7.51 -6.32 -21.11
CA TRP A 143 7.19 -5.54 -19.90
C TRP A 143 8.31 -5.51 -18.87
N TYR A 144 9.01 -6.64 -18.66
CA TYR A 144 10.16 -6.66 -17.77
C TYR A 144 11.32 -5.82 -18.28
N ARG A 145 11.57 -5.82 -19.60
CA ARG A 145 12.63 -4.99 -20.18
C ARG A 145 12.32 -3.51 -20.00
N THR A 146 11.09 -3.09 -20.30
CA THR A 146 10.66 -1.70 -20.11
C THR A 146 10.82 -1.27 -18.65
N ALA A 147 10.44 -2.12 -17.69
CA ALA A 147 10.62 -1.84 -16.27
C ALA A 147 12.11 -1.70 -15.88
N ALA A 148 12.97 -2.56 -16.41
CA ALA A 148 14.41 -2.54 -16.12
C ALA A 148 15.15 -1.36 -16.77
N GLU A 149 14.65 -0.83 -17.89
CA GLU A 149 15.22 0.36 -18.54
C GLU A 149 14.83 1.67 -17.85
N ALA A 150 13.75 1.67 -17.08
CA ALA A 150 13.18 2.84 -16.41
C ALA A 150 13.59 3.00 -14.92
N GLY A 151 14.31 2.04 -14.33
CA GLY A 151 14.77 2.03 -12.93
C GLY A 151 16.27 1.83 -12.77
#